data_AF-W5YM41-F1
#
_entry.id   AF-W5YM41-F1
#
_cell.length_a   1.000
_cell.length_b   1.000
_cell.length_c   1.000
_cell.angle_alpha   90.00
_cell.angle_beta   90.00
_cell.angle_gamma   90.00
#
_symmetry.space_group_name_H-M   'P 1'
#
loop_
_entity.id
_entity.type
_entity.pdbx_description
1 polymer ?
#
loop_
_entity_poly.entity_id
_entity_poly.type
_entity_poly.pdbx_seq_one_letter_code
_entity_poly.pdbx_strand_id
1 'polypeptide(L)'
;MITLLVPSLTGVVGLAHATIRRRRSSERVRNLKGDFKRWILAVAFLPQEAATTMDAIIRSIFRTYVSHRHLLEWSPAALEAGRSNGSSWWQYWRSMGVGPAIAIISAAVLAATTPSTLVFAAPILLLWLVSPQLAYLARKDRTLPIEKIRLEDRTHLRRLARRTWYFFERFVGPEDHWLPPDHFQEDPKGVVAHRTSPTNIGLLLVSNLTAYDQGYIDAQELVIRSRNTLRTLSKLPRFRGHIHNWCDTQHLTTLPPAYVSTVDSGNLLGSLLTLKQGLLGLANDKTWRFEHFEGLLDTVGVLEDNLEEYHSTEPRNVLAEELIDLRRLVMATADSPEQWPNLIGELENRLNRHVDPAVQQVLREPKSLPPEILADLRLWLERSHHHIKRMKQSRDQFLPWWSSHEAKPDFPASEMSSSQKECWEALITFIAQPTSFAELASMSDRLEPVLSELIQDPPESTLPEATRQWLTTVATQIREAGKVANALIKSASELAETCELWFESTDLAFLYDTEKKVFRIGYDVDQANSMITLMICWRQRHGWPVFLLLPRVKCQQITGFTWAARLPGNKDRLSCSPGAAPCSSI
;
A
#
# COMPACT_ATOMS: atom_id res chain seq x y z
N MET A 1 -18.73 -17.27 -36.94
CA MET A 1 -17.37 -16.68 -37.08
C MET A 1 -17.37 -15.15 -36.99
N ILE A 2 -18.28 -14.44 -37.67
CA ILE A 2 -18.39 -12.96 -37.60
C ILE A 2 -18.65 -12.46 -36.16
N THR A 3 -19.45 -13.18 -35.38
CA THR A 3 -19.71 -12.90 -33.95
C THR A 3 -18.47 -12.99 -33.07
N LEU A 4 -17.50 -13.85 -33.41
CA LEU A 4 -16.22 -13.97 -32.68
C LEU A 4 -15.24 -12.85 -33.06
N LEU A 5 -15.43 -12.21 -34.22
CA LEU A 5 -14.64 -11.07 -34.71
C LEU A 5 -15.06 -9.73 -34.09
N VAL A 6 -16.20 -9.68 -33.38
CA VAL A 6 -16.76 -8.45 -32.81
C VAL A 6 -15.78 -7.70 -31.90
N PRO A 7 -15.02 -8.34 -30.98
CA PRO A 7 -14.04 -7.65 -30.16
C PRO A 7 -12.93 -6.97 -31.00
N SER A 8 -12.42 -7.68 -32.01
CA SER A 8 -11.40 -7.18 -32.95
C SER A 8 -11.93 -6.02 -33.81
N LEU A 9 -13.18 -6.12 -34.28
CA LEU A 9 -13.87 -5.07 -35.04
C LEU A 9 -14.13 -3.83 -34.18
N THR A 10 -14.56 -4.00 -32.92
CA THR A 10 -14.71 -2.88 -31.97
C THR A 10 -13.37 -2.22 -31.63
N GLY A 11 -12.28 -2.98 -31.59
CA GLY A 11 -10.93 -2.45 -31.41
C GLY A 11 -10.47 -1.59 -32.58
N VAL A 12 -10.79 -1.98 -33.82
CA VAL A 12 -10.49 -1.21 -35.05
C VAL A 12 -11.32 0.07 -35.12
N VAL A 13 -12.62 -0.01 -34.82
CA VAL A 13 -13.50 1.18 -34.74
C VAL A 13 -13.03 2.13 -33.64
N GLY A 14 -12.61 1.61 -32.49
CA GLY A 14 -12.04 2.40 -31.40
C GLY A 14 -10.65 3.00 -31.70
N LEU A 15 -9.91 2.44 -32.66
CA LEU A 15 -8.64 3.00 -33.16
C LEU A 15 -8.91 4.15 -34.13
N ALA A 16 -9.84 3.97 -35.08
CA ALA A 16 -10.26 4.99 -36.03
C ALA A 16 -10.87 6.22 -35.32
N HIS A 17 -11.64 5.99 -34.25
CA HIS A 17 -12.22 7.05 -33.43
C HIS A 17 -11.17 7.80 -32.56
N ALA A 18 -9.97 7.23 -32.39
CA ALA A 18 -8.90 7.80 -31.56
C ALA A 18 -7.84 8.54 -32.37
N THR A 19 -7.57 8.11 -33.61
CA THR A 19 -6.76 8.88 -34.59
C THR A 19 -7.41 10.22 -34.90
N ILE A 20 -8.74 10.30 -34.90
CA ILE A 20 -9.50 11.55 -35.01
C ILE A 20 -9.32 12.46 -33.77
N ARG A 21 -8.95 11.90 -32.60
CA ARG A 21 -8.93 12.63 -31.31
C ARG A 21 -7.55 12.81 -30.66
N ARG A 22 -6.44 12.68 -31.42
CA ARG A 22 -5.03 12.87 -30.98
C ARG A 22 -4.72 12.33 -29.56
N ARG A 23 -5.11 11.08 -29.24
CA ARG A 23 -4.67 10.37 -28.00
C ARG A 23 -3.69 9.24 -28.33
N ARG A 24 -2.72 9.03 -27.42
CA ARG A 24 -1.57 8.09 -27.50
C ARG A 24 -1.91 6.76 -28.20
N SER A 25 -1.32 6.53 -29.37
CA SER A 25 -1.61 5.40 -30.26
C SER A 25 -0.92 4.08 -29.87
N SER A 26 0.16 4.13 -29.09
CA SER A 26 1.01 2.95 -28.79
C SER A 26 0.34 1.90 -27.91
N GLU A 27 -0.45 2.32 -26.91
CA GLU A 27 -1.16 1.40 -26.00
C GLU A 27 -2.30 0.64 -26.70
N ARG A 28 -3.01 1.27 -27.64
CA ARG A 28 -4.13 0.63 -28.36
C ARG A 28 -3.67 -0.31 -29.47
N VAL A 29 -2.53 -0.05 -30.13
CA VAL A 29 -1.92 -0.98 -31.10
C VAL A 29 -1.49 -2.29 -30.41
N ARG A 30 -0.99 -2.20 -29.17
CA ARG A 30 -0.64 -3.36 -28.35
C ARG A 30 -1.88 -4.21 -27.99
N ASN A 31 -3.04 -3.57 -27.79
CA ASN A 31 -4.31 -4.25 -27.54
C ASN A 31 -4.84 -4.98 -28.77
N LEU A 32 -4.80 -4.38 -29.97
CA LEU A 32 -5.20 -5.04 -31.22
C LEU A 32 -4.41 -6.33 -31.52
N LYS A 33 -3.09 -6.31 -31.31
CA LYS A 33 -2.25 -7.52 -31.47
C LYS A 33 -2.62 -8.60 -30.45
N GLY A 34 -2.98 -8.21 -29.23
CA GLY A 34 -3.46 -9.11 -28.20
C GLY A 34 -4.82 -9.73 -28.54
N ASP A 35 -5.76 -8.90 -28.99
CA ASP A 35 -7.13 -9.31 -29.31
C ASP A 35 -7.17 -10.17 -30.57
N PHE A 36 -6.36 -9.87 -31.59
CA PHE A 36 -6.21 -10.72 -32.77
C PHE A 36 -5.63 -12.10 -32.43
N LYS A 37 -4.63 -12.16 -31.53
CA LYS A 37 -4.10 -13.44 -31.03
C LYS A 37 -5.17 -14.24 -30.28
N ARG A 38 -5.96 -13.59 -29.41
CA ARG A 38 -7.08 -14.22 -28.71
C ARG A 38 -8.12 -14.74 -29.68
N TRP A 39 -8.43 -13.99 -30.73
CA TRP A 39 -9.36 -14.40 -31.78
C TRP A 39 -8.87 -15.65 -32.53
N ILE A 40 -7.60 -15.67 -32.97
CA ILE A 40 -7.01 -16.85 -33.63
C ILE A 40 -7.08 -18.07 -32.71
N LEU A 41 -6.72 -17.92 -31.43
CA LEU A 41 -6.77 -19.02 -30.47
C LEU A 41 -8.21 -19.50 -30.24
N ALA A 42 -9.17 -18.58 -30.11
CA ALA A 42 -10.59 -18.93 -29.99
C ALA A 42 -11.04 -19.76 -31.19
N VAL A 43 -10.76 -19.31 -32.42
CA VAL A 43 -11.11 -20.04 -33.66
C VAL A 43 -10.41 -21.39 -33.73
N ALA A 44 -9.13 -21.47 -33.36
CA ALA A 44 -8.35 -22.70 -33.37
C ALA A 44 -8.90 -23.74 -32.37
N PHE A 45 -9.37 -23.30 -31.21
CA PHE A 45 -9.85 -24.17 -30.13
C PHE A 45 -11.33 -24.51 -30.20
N LEU A 46 -12.11 -23.88 -31.10
CA LEU A 46 -13.55 -24.11 -31.25
C LEU A 46 -13.96 -25.60 -31.26
N PRO A 47 -13.32 -26.52 -32.02
CA PRO A 47 -13.77 -27.90 -32.04
C PRO A 47 -13.51 -28.63 -30.73
N GLN A 48 -12.41 -28.31 -30.06
CA GLN A 48 -12.06 -28.86 -28.76
C GLN A 48 -12.99 -28.33 -27.65
N GLU A 49 -13.30 -27.03 -27.68
CA GLU A 49 -14.27 -26.41 -26.77
C GLU A 49 -15.67 -27.01 -26.99
N ALA A 50 -16.08 -27.21 -28.24
CA ALA A 50 -17.36 -27.84 -28.56
C ALA A 50 -17.46 -29.28 -27.99
N ALA A 51 -16.40 -30.08 -28.11
CA ALA A 51 -16.42 -31.45 -27.58
C ALA A 51 -16.38 -31.51 -26.05
N THR A 52 -15.57 -30.66 -25.41
CA THR A 52 -15.50 -30.59 -23.94
C THR A 52 -16.81 -30.08 -23.34
N THR A 53 -17.43 -29.07 -23.95
CA THR A 53 -18.75 -28.58 -23.53
C THR A 53 -19.84 -29.62 -23.78
N MET A 54 -19.82 -30.33 -24.91
CA MET A 54 -20.75 -31.42 -25.18
C MET A 54 -20.64 -32.56 -24.16
N ASP A 55 -19.42 -33.01 -23.84
CA ASP A 55 -19.19 -34.02 -22.79
C ASP A 55 -19.70 -33.54 -21.43
N ALA A 56 -19.44 -32.27 -21.07
CA ALA A 56 -19.95 -31.68 -19.84
C ALA A 56 -21.49 -31.62 -19.80
N ILE A 57 -22.14 -31.23 -20.90
CA ILE A 57 -23.61 -31.20 -21.02
C ILE A 57 -24.17 -32.62 -20.84
N ILE A 58 -23.64 -33.60 -21.58
CA ILE A 58 -24.11 -34.99 -21.52
C ILE A 58 -23.93 -35.55 -20.11
N ARG A 59 -22.76 -35.38 -19.51
CA ARG A 59 -22.49 -35.84 -18.14
C ARG A 59 -23.38 -35.13 -17.12
N SER A 60 -23.62 -33.84 -17.27
CA SER A 60 -24.50 -33.08 -16.39
C SER A 60 -25.94 -33.59 -16.46
N ILE A 61 -26.47 -33.79 -17.66
CA ILE A 61 -27.81 -34.36 -17.88
C ILE A 61 -27.88 -35.77 -17.27
N PHE A 62 -26.91 -36.63 -17.57
CA PHE A 62 -26.88 -38.00 -17.05
C PHE A 62 -26.80 -38.03 -15.52
N ARG A 63 -25.95 -37.19 -14.91
CA ARG A 63 -25.81 -37.13 -13.45
C ARG A 63 -27.05 -36.56 -12.76
N THR A 64 -27.73 -35.60 -13.40
CA THR A 64 -28.92 -34.95 -12.84
C THR A 64 -30.16 -35.81 -12.94
N TYR A 65 -30.37 -36.48 -14.09
CA TYR A 65 -31.62 -37.18 -14.38
C TYR A 65 -31.55 -38.70 -14.26
N VAL A 66 -30.34 -39.29 -14.23
CA VAL A 66 -30.17 -40.75 -14.23
C VAL A 66 -29.37 -41.23 -13.03
N SER A 67 -28.12 -40.78 -12.87
CA SER A 67 -27.22 -41.39 -11.89
C SER A 67 -27.33 -40.81 -10.47
N HIS A 68 -27.73 -39.54 -10.32
CA HIS A 68 -27.77 -38.79 -9.06
C HIS A 68 -26.46 -38.84 -8.23
N ARG A 69 -25.31 -39.11 -8.87
CA ARG A 69 -23.98 -39.23 -8.24
C ARG A 69 -23.02 -38.16 -8.76
N HIS A 70 -22.09 -37.72 -7.92
CA HIS A 70 -21.03 -36.75 -8.26
C HIS A 70 -21.56 -35.43 -8.86
N LEU A 71 -22.70 -34.94 -8.36
CA LEU A 71 -23.35 -33.70 -8.80
C LEU A 71 -22.48 -32.44 -8.57
N LEU A 72 -21.50 -32.51 -7.68
CA LEU A 72 -20.62 -31.41 -7.27
C LEU A 72 -19.14 -31.61 -7.69
N GLU A 73 -18.86 -32.55 -8.59
CA GLU A 73 -17.50 -32.73 -9.07
C GLU A 73 -17.09 -31.54 -9.96
N TRP A 74 -16.24 -30.68 -9.42
CA TRP A 74 -15.70 -29.51 -10.10
C TRP A 74 -14.18 -29.59 -10.15
N SER A 75 -13.61 -29.56 -11.36
CA SER A 75 -12.17 -29.40 -11.56
C SER A 75 -11.89 -27.92 -11.86
N PRO A 76 -11.23 -27.17 -10.97
CA PRO A 76 -10.86 -25.80 -11.24
C PRO A 76 -9.88 -25.76 -12.41
N ALA A 77 -10.15 -24.93 -13.42
CA ALA A 77 -9.24 -24.72 -14.54
C ALA A 77 -7.81 -24.34 -14.10
N ALA A 78 -7.68 -23.65 -12.96
CA ALA A 78 -6.39 -23.30 -12.35
C ALA A 78 -5.61 -24.49 -11.77
N LEU A 79 -6.32 -25.51 -11.24
CA LEU A 79 -5.72 -26.72 -10.69
C LEU A 79 -5.17 -27.63 -11.81
N GLU A 80 -5.86 -27.65 -12.96
CA GLU A 80 -5.39 -28.35 -14.17
C GLU A 80 -4.27 -27.61 -14.90
N ALA A 81 -4.35 -26.27 -14.99
CA ALA A 81 -3.28 -25.45 -15.57
C ALA A 81 -1.96 -25.64 -14.81
N GLY A 82 -1.98 -25.67 -13.47
CA GLY A 82 -0.78 -25.91 -12.65
C GLY A 82 -0.13 -27.29 -12.82
N ARG A 83 -0.90 -28.32 -13.25
CA ARG A 83 -0.39 -29.67 -13.58
C ARG A 83 0.30 -29.72 -14.95
N SER A 84 -0.05 -28.81 -15.86
CA SER A 84 0.45 -28.76 -17.24
C SER A 84 1.82 -28.08 -17.41
N ASN A 85 2.35 -27.39 -16.39
CA ASN A 85 3.62 -26.63 -16.53
C ASN A 85 4.86 -27.54 -16.80
N GLY A 86 4.76 -28.85 -16.54
CA GLY A 86 5.75 -29.88 -16.91
C GLY A 86 5.31 -30.84 -18.02
N SER A 87 4.21 -30.55 -18.72
CA SER A 87 3.65 -31.46 -19.73
C SER A 87 4.42 -31.41 -21.06
N SER A 88 4.67 -32.60 -21.62
CA SER A 88 5.29 -32.75 -22.95
C SER A 88 4.32 -32.32 -24.06
N TRP A 89 4.84 -31.83 -25.20
CA TRP A 89 4.03 -31.48 -26.37
C TRP A 89 3.09 -32.61 -26.80
N TRP A 90 3.53 -33.88 -26.64
CA TRP A 90 2.73 -35.06 -26.96
C TRP A 90 1.47 -35.19 -26.08
N GLN A 91 1.51 -34.72 -24.83
CA GLN A 91 0.34 -34.77 -23.95
C GLN A 91 -0.77 -33.84 -24.43
N TYR A 92 -0.44 -32.69 -25.03
CA TYR A 92 -1.42 -31.81 -25.68
C TYR A 92 -2.03 -32.44 -26.92
N TRP A 93 -1.22 -33.10 -27.76
CA TRP A 93 -1.74 -33.82 -28.94
C TRP A 93 -2.67 -34.98 -28.56
N ARG A 94 -2.39 -35.65 -27.44
CA ARG A 94 -3.28 -36.70 -26.90
C ARG A 94 -4.56 -36.13 -26.29
N SER A 95 -4.49 -35.02 -25.56
CA SER A 95 -5.66 -34.45 -24.86
C SER A 95 -6.55 -33.61 -25.78
N MET A 96 -6.00 -33.01 -26.85
CA MET A 96 -6.70 -32.13 -27.78
C MET A 96 -6.87 -32.75 -29.18
N GLY A 97 -7.02 -34.08 -29.27
CA GLY A 97 -7.12 -34.79 -30.54
C GLY A 97 -8.39 -34.50 -31.36
N VAL A 98 -9.42 -33.89 -30.77
CA VAL A 98 -10.70 -33.63 -31.44
C VAL A 98 -10.56 -32.58 -32.56
N GLY A 99 -9.78 -31.52 -32.33
CA GLY A 99 -9.50 -30.50 -33.35
C GLY A 99 -8.89 -31.09 -34.63
N PRO A 100 -7.76 -31.81 -34.54
CA PRO A 100 -7.17 -32.53 -35.67
C PRO A 100 -8.12 -33.52 -36.35
N ALA A 101 -8.87 -34.31 -35.58
CA ALA A 101 -9.80 -35.29 -36.14
C ALA A 101 -10.92 -34.62 -36.98
N ILE A 102 -11.55 -33.57 -36.45
CA ILE A 102 -12.59 -32.82 -37.15
C ILE A 102 -12.02 -32.14 -38.41
N ALA A 103 -10.80 -31.61 -38.33
CA ALA A 103 -10.13 -31.01 -39.49
C ALA A 103 -9.91 -32.03 -40.62
N ILE A 104 -9.40 -33.23 -40.31
CA ILE A 104 -9.13 -34.29 -41.29
C ILE A 104 -10.44 -34.79 -41.91
N ILE A 105 -11.46 -35.06 -41.09
CA ILE A 105 -12.77 -35.54 -41.57
C ILE A 105 -13.42 -34.51 -42.49
N SER A 106 -13.43 -33.24 -42.08
CA SER A 106 -14.02 -32.16 -42.87
C SER A 106 -13.27 -31.95 -44.19
N ALA A 107 -11.93 -32.03 -44.17
CA ALA A 107 -11.11 -31.95 -45.37
C ALA A 107 -11.40 -33.09 -46.34
N ALA A 108 -11.51 -34.33 -45.85
CA ALA A 108 -11.80 -35.50 -46.66
C ALA A 108 -13.20 -35.41 -47.32
N VAL A 109 -14.21 -34.97 -46.56
CA VAL A 109 -15.57 -34.76 -47.09
C VAL A 109 -15.56 -33.69 -48.18
N LEU A 110 -14.96 -32.53 -47.92
CA LEU A 110 -14.90 -31.43 -48.90
C LEU A 110 -14.11 -31.81 -50.16
N ALA A 111 -13.04 -32.60 -50.01
CA ALA A 111 -12.28 -33.12 -51.14
C ALA A 111 -13.10 -34.11 -51.99
N ALA A 112 -14.01 -34.87 -51.39
CA ALA A 112 -14.88 -35.81 -52.11
C ALA A 112 -16.09 -35.14 -52.76
N THR A 113 -16.67 -34.11 -52.14
CA THR A 113 -17.91 -33.48 -52.62
C THR A 113 -17.66 -32.24 -53.47
N THR A 114 -16.78 -31.35 -53.03
CA THR A 114 -16.63 -29.99 -53.58
C THR A 114 -15.17 -29.50 -53.47
N PRO A 115 -14.23 -30.03 -54.28
CA PRO A 115 -12.79 -29.75 -54.14
C PRO A 115 -12.42 -28.26 -54.19
N SER A 116 -13.13 -27.47 -54.99
CA SER A 116 -12.91 -26.02 -55.11
C SER A 116 -13.14 -25.25 -53.79
N THR A 117 -14.01 -25.75 -52.92
CA THR A 117 -14.29 -25.14 -51.61
C THR A 117 -13.18 -25.36 -50.59
N LEU A 118 -12.32 -26.37 -50.81
CA LEU A 118 -11.23 -26.71 -49.90
C LEU A 118 -10.22 -25.57 -49.77
N VAL A 119 -9.97 -24.83 -50.86
CA VAL A 119 -9.07 -23.65 -50.87
C VAL A 119 -9.56 -22.58 -49.89
N PHE A 120 -10.87 -22.37 -49.80
CA PHE A 120 -11.47 -21.38 -48.89
C PHE A 120 -11.57 -21.88 -47.44
N ALA A 121 -11.73 -23.20 -47.24
CA ALA A 121 -11.80 -23.81 -45.91
C ALA A 121 -10.42 -24.06 -45.27
N ALA A 122 -9.37 -24.19 -46.09
CA ALA A 122 -8.01 -24.56 -45.67
C ALA A 122 -7.47 -23.75 -44.48
N PRO A 123 -7.61 -22.41 -44.40
CA PRO A 123 -7.08 -21.64 -43.26
C PRO A 123 -7.67 -22.06 -41.91
N ILE A 124 -8.96 -22.39 -41.87
CA ILE A 124 -9.65 -22.81 -40.64
C ILE A 124 -9.28 -24.25 -40.29
N LEU A 125 -9.27 -25.14 -41.29
CA LEU A 125 -8.92 -26.55 -41.12
C LEU A 125 -7.47 -26.70 -40.61
N LEU A 126 -6.54 -25.89 -41.13
CA LEU A 126 -5.17 -25.86 -40.64
C LEU A 126 -5.10 -25.39 -39.17
N LEU A 127 -5.85 -24.34 -38.80
CA LEU A 127 -5.91 -23.87 -37.41
C LEU A 127 -6.43 -24.96 -36.46
N TRP A 128 -7.45 -25.72 -36.86
CA TRP A 128 -7.98 -26.84 -36.09
C TRP A 128 -6.98 -27.99 -36.00
N LEU A 129 -6.26 -28.28 -37.09
CA LEU A 129 -5.23 -29.31 -37.15
C LEU A 129 -4.04 -29.01 -36.24
N VAL A 130 -3.58 -27.76 -36.19
CA VAL A 130 -2.45 -27.35 -35.34
C VAL A 130 -2.86 -26.88 -33.95
N SER A 131 -4.15 -26.97 -33.60
CA SER A 131 -4.67 -26.50 -32.31
C SER A 131 -3.93 -27.07 -31.09
N PRO A 132 -3.53 -28.36 -31.03
CA PRO A 132 -2.76 -28.86 -29.88
C PRO A 132 -1.39 -28.18 -29.75
N GLN A 133 -0.74 -27.90 -30.88
CA GLN A 133 0.56 -27.23 -30.93
C GLN A 133 0.45 -25.76 -30.51
N LEU A 134 -0.63 -25.07 -30.92
CA LEU A 134 -0.90 -23.70 -30.50
C LEU A 134 -1.13 -23.60 -28.99
N ALA A 135 -1.86 -24.56 -28.40
CA ALA A 135 -2.05 -24.65 -26.95
C ALA A 135 -0.73 -24.89 -26.21
N TYR A 136 0.11 -25.82 -26.69
CA TYR A 136 1.43 -26.07 -26.12
C TYR A 136 2.31 -24.82 -26.14
N LEU A 137 2.33 -24.07 -27.25
CA LEU A 137 3.12 -22.83 -27.35
C LEU A 137 2.56 -21.70 -26.47
N ALA A 138 1.24 -21.67 -26.25
CA ALA A 138 0.58 -20.69 -25.40
C ALA A 138 0.73 -20.94 -23.89
N ARG A 139 1.25 -22.11 -23.48
CA ARG A 139 1.31 -22.54 -22.07
C ARG A 139 2.23 -21.71 -21.17
N LYS A 140 3.25 -21.06 -21.74
CA LYS A 140 4.33 -20.46 -20.93
C LYS A 140 3.75 -19.33 -20.09
N ASP A 141 3.78 -19.50 -18.77
CA ASP A 141 3.48 -18.44 -17.82
C ASP A 141 4.30 -17.20 -18.21
N ARG A 142 3.60 -16.10 -18.46
CA ARG A 142 4.27 -14.83 -18.70
C ARG A 142 4.89 -14.41 -17.39
N THR A 143 6.20 -14.57 -17.25
CA THR A 143 6.98 -13.78 -16.31
C THR A 143 6.80 -12.33 -16.74
N LEU A 144 5.89 -11.61 -16.07
CA LEU A 144 5.78 -10.17 -16.27
C LEU A 144 7.16 -9.59 -15.95
N PRO A 145 7.75 -8.76 -16.84
CA PRO A 145 8.97 -8.07 -16.48
C PRO A 145 8.71 -7.30 -15.19
N ILE A 146 9.59 -7.46 -14.19
CA ILE A 146 9.55 -6.65 -12.99
C ILE A 146 9.86 -5.23 -13.44
N GLU A 147 8.85 -4.37 -13.52
CA GLU A 147 9.03 -2.96 -13.84
C GLU A 147 9.85 -2.34 -12.70
N LYS A 148 11.05 -1.85 -13.03
CA LYS A 148 11.83 -1.05 -12.09
C LYS A 148 11.15 0.31 -11.99
N ILE A 149 10.66 0.64 -10.80
CA ILE A 149 10.08 1.95 -10.50
C ILE A 149 11.15 3.01 -10.76
N ARG A 150 10.84 4.00 -11.61
CA ARG A 150 11.76 5.12 -11.89
C ARG A 150 11.83 6.02 -10.66
N LEU A 151 12.91 6.78 -10.53
CA LEU A 151 13.06 7.71 -9.41
C LEU A 151 11.92 8.75 -9.37
N GLU A 152 11.52 9.27 -10.52
CA GLU A 152 10.37 10.18 -10.67
C GLU A 152 9.07 9.54 -10.19
N ASP A 153 8.81 8.29 -10.59
CA ASP A 153 7.62 7.53 -10.16
C ASP A 153 7.64 7.28 -8.65
N ARG A 154 8.82 6.98 -8.07
CA ARG A 154 8.98 6.83 -6.62
C ARG A 154 8.64 8.13 -5.90
N THR A 155 9.19 9.27 -6.33
CA THR A 155 8.91 10.57 -5.72
C THR A 155 7.42 10.90 -5.80
N HIS A 156 6.78 10.67 -6.95
CA HIS A 156 5.35 10.88 -7.10
C HIS A 156 4.52 9.99 -6.17
N LEU A 157 4.84 8.69 -6.10
CA LEU A 157 4.15 7.75 -5.20
C LEU A 157 4.33 8.11 -3.73
N ARG A 158 5.51 8.60 -3.33
CA ARG A 158 5.76 9.06 -1.97
C ARG A 158 4.96 10.31 -1.62
N ARG A 159 4.88 11.31 -2.51
CA ARG A 159 4.01 12.49 -2.30
C ARG A 159 2.53 12.10 -2.22
N LEU A 160 2.08 11.19 -3.08
CA LEU A 160 0.73 10.64 -3.01
C LEU A 160 0.48 9.91 -1.68
N ALA A 161 1.43 9.12 -1.21
CA ALA A 161 1.35 8.46 0.10
C ALA A 161 1.28 9.48 1.23
N ARG A 162 2.05 10.57 1.19
CA ARG A 162 2.00 11.64 2.20
C ARG A 162 0.64 12.35 2.25
N ARG A 163 0.07 12.65 1.08
CA ARG A 163 -1.30 13.21 0.97
C ARG A 163 -2.36 12.24 1.49
N THR A 164 -2.20 10.96 1.18
CA THR A 164 -3.11 9.90 1.67
C THR A 164 -3.00 9.73 3.18
N TRP A 165 -1.78 9.77 3.73
CA TRP A 165 -1.54 9.70 5.18
C TRP A 165 -2.22 10.85 5.93
N TYR A 166 -2.28 12.04 5.34
CA TYR A 166 -2.95 13.19 5.95
C TYR A 166 -4.44 12.93 6.28
N PHE A 167 -5.11 12.04 5.54
CA PHE A 167 -6.46 11.57 5.91
C PHE A 167 -6.47 11.00 7.34
N PHE A 168 -5.54 10.10 7.67
CA PHE A 168 -5.47 9.50 8.99
C PHE A 168 -4.97 10.47 10.06
N GLU A 169 -4.12 11.44 9.71
CA GLU A 169 -3.73 12.51 10.63
C GLU A 169 -4.91 13.41 10.99
N ARG A 170 -5.80 13.68 10.02
CA ARG A 170 -6.91 14.62 10.18
C ARG A 170 -8.12 13.99 10.88
N PHE A 171 -8.46 12.75 10.53
CA PHE A 171 -9.73 12.14 10.90
C PHE A 171 -9.62 11.08 12.01
N VAL A 172 -8.43 10.57 12.31
CA VAL A 172 -8.24 9.59 13.39
C VAL A 172 -7.79 10.31 14.65
N GLY A 173 -8.76 10.71 15.47
CA GLY A 173 -8.53 11.42 16.72
C GLY A 173 -9.45 10.97 17.86
N PRO A 174 -9.39 11.65 19.02
CA PRO A 174 -10.20 11.31 20.19
C PRO A 174 -11.71 11.30 19.93
N GLU A 175 -12.21 12.17 19.06
CA GLU A 175 -13.64 12.31 18.75
C GLU A 175 -14.26 11.02 18.17
N ASP A 176 -13.46 10.25 17.44
CA ASP A 176 -13.85 8.97 16.83
C ASP A 176 -13.18 7.79 17.53
N HIS A 177 -12.77 7.97 18.79
CA HIS A 177 -12.09 6.96 19.59
C HIS A 177 -10.85 6.36 18.91
N TRP A 178 -10.13 7.16 18.11
CA TRP A 178 -8.98 6.71 17.32
C TRP A 178 -9.30 5.63 16.28
N LEU A 179 -10.55 5.56 15.81
CA LEU A 179 -10.97 4.72 14.70
C LEU A 179 -11.05 5.54 13.41
N PRO A 180 -10.81 4.92 12.24
CA PRO A 180 -10.93 5.61 10.96
C PRO A 180 -12.40 5.67 10.52
N PRO A 181 -12.88 6.81 9.99
CA PRO A 181 -14.19 6.86 9.37
C PRO A 181 -14.22 6.04 8.07
N ASP A 182 -15.41 5.65 7.66
CA ASP A 182 -15.65 4.86 6.44
C ASP A 182 -15.32 5.64 5.17
N HIS A 183 -15.77 6.89 5.13
CA HIS A 183 -15.43 7.82 4.05
C HIS A 183 -15.54 9.26 4.52
N PHE A 184 -14.83 10.13 3.81
CA PHE A 184 -14.99 11.57 3.87
C PHE A 184 -15.41 12.07 2.50
N GLN A 185 -16.51 12.82 2.44
CA GLN A 185 -16.98 13.45 1.21
C GLN A 185 -16.62 14.94 1.24
N GLU A 186 -15.55 15.29 0.53
CA GLU A 186 -15.04 16.66 0.44
C GLU A 186 -16.05 17.60 -0.24
N ASP A 187 -16.53 17.25 -1.44
CA ASP A 187 -17.53 17.99 -2.21
C ASP A 187 -18.88 17.23 -2.19
N PRO A 188 -20.03 17.83 -1.80
CA PRO A 188 -20.26 19.26 -1.56
C PRO A 188 -20.38 19.71 -0.09
N LYS A 189 -20.23 18.81 0.89
CA LYS A 189 -20.62 19.11 2.28
C LYS A 189 -19.57 18.82 3.35
N GLY A 190 -18.36 18.35 2.99
CA GLY A 190 -17.34 18.01 3.99
C GLY A 190 -17.85 17.02 5.06
N VAL A 191 -18.63 16.01 4.66
CA VAL A 191 -19.29 15.10 5.61
C VAL A 191 -18.38 13.91 5.90
N VAL A 192 -18.11 13.69 7.19
CA VAL A 192 -17.41 12.51 7.69
C VAL A 192 -18.45 11.45 8.04
N ALA A 193 -18.30 10.24 7.50
CA ALA A 193 -19.10 9.12 7.91
C ALA A 193 -18.52 8.50 9.19
N HIS A 194 -19.09 8.87 10.35
CA HIS A 194 -18.71 8.40 11.69
C HIS A 194 -19.08 6.92 11.96
N ARG A 195 -18.67 6.06 11.04
CA ARG A 195 -18.79 4.61 11.13
C ARG A 195 -17.53 3.97 10.59
N THR A 196 -17.21 2.76 11.03
CA THR A 196 -16.04 2.03 10.57
C THR A 196 -16.35 0.55 10.36
N SER A 197 -15.41 -0.14 9.72
CA SER A 197 -15.45 -1.58 9.45
C SER A 197 -14.15 -2.26 9.89
N PRO A 198 -14.15 -3.59 10.11
CA PRO A 198 -12.92 -4.31 10.41
C PRO A 198 -11.83 -4.10 9.35
N THR A 199 -12.19 -4.01 8.07
CA THR A 199 -11.24 -3.68 6.98
C THR A 199 -10.63 -2.30 7.18
N ASN A 200 -11.43 -1.26 7.45
CA ASN A 200 -10.93 0.11 7.59
C ASN A 200 -9.97 0.24 8.79
N ILE A 201 -10.30 -0.41 9.90
CA ILE A 201 -9.44 -0.51 11.09
C ILE A 201 -8.12 -1.19 10.71
N GLY A 202 -8.19 -2.34 10.03
CA GLY A 202 -7.01 -3.07 9.58
C GLY A 202 -6.11 -2.22 8.67
N LEU A 203 -6.71 -1.47 7.74
CA LEU A 203 -6.00 -0.57 6.83
C LEU A 203 -5.35 0.61 7.55
N LEU A 204 -6.01 1.19 8.57
CA LEU A 204 -5.39 2.21 9.44
C LEU A 204 -4.15 1.64 10.15
N LEU A 205 -4.24 0.44 10.74
CA LEU A 205 -3.15 -0.16 11.50
C LEU A 205 -1.90 -0.40 10.63
N VAL A 206 -2.05 -0.93 9.41
CA VAL A 206 -0.92 -1.10 8.48
C VAL A 206 -0.47 0.23 7.86
N SER A 207 -1.36 1.22 7.77
CA SER A 207 -1.01 2.57 7.35
C SER A 207 -0.17 3.30 8.40
N ASN A 208 -0.39 3.04 9.70
CA ASN A 208 0.51 3.54 10.76
C ASN A 208 1.93 2.98 10.56
N LEU A 209 2.09 1.67 10.28
CA LEU A 209 3.40 1.09 9.95
C LEU A 209 4.01 1.73 8.71
N THR A 210 3.22 1.87 7.65
CA THR A 210 3.72 2.47 6.40
C THR A 210 4.15 3.92 6.61
N ALA A 211 3.41 4.69 7.41
CA ALA A 211 3.77 6.06 7.76
C ALA A 211 5.09 6.13 8.55
N TYR A 212 5.34 5.17 9.43
CA TYR A 212 6.63 5.02 10.10
C TYR A 212 7.74 4.67 9.10
N ASP A 213 7.53 3.69 8.22
CA ASP A 213 8.50 3.28 7.20
C ASP A 213 8.83 4.40 6.20
N GLN A 214 7.86 5.27 5.87
CA GLN A 214 8.09 6.44 5.02
C GLN A 214 8.68 7.65 5.77
N GLY A 215 8.80 7.57 7.10
CA GLY A 215 9.34 8.63 7.96
C GLY A 215 8.38 9.79 8.21
N TYR A 216 7.07 9.59 8.06
CA TYR A 216 6.03 10.58 8.40
C TYR A 216 5.76 10.65 9.90
N ILE A 217 5.95 9.53 10.61
CA ILE A 217 5.84 9.44 12.06
C ILE A 217 7.05 8.72 12.64
N ASP A 218 7.38 9.03 13.90
CA ASP A 218 8.42 8.34 14.66
C ASP A 218 7.90 7.05 15.32
N ALA A 219 8.83 6.25 15.88
CA ALA A 219 8.50 4.98 16.52
C ALA A 219 7.56 5.14 17.72
N GLN A 220 7.66 6.25 18.46
CA GLN A 220 6.79 6.51 19.60
C GLN A 220 5.35 6.77 19.15
N GLU A 221 5.16 7.58 18.12
CA GLU A 221 3.85 7.87 17.53
C GLU A 221 3.22 6.61 16.93
N LEU A 222 3.99 5.75 16.25
CA LEU A 222 3.53 4.44 15.78
C LEU A 222 2.93 3.61 16.93
N VAL A 223 3.66 3.48 18.03
CA VAL A 223 3.22 2.72 19.22
C VAL A 223 1.99 3.37 19.86
N ILE A 224 1.95 4.70 20.00
CA ILE A 224 0.82 5.41 20.61
C ILE A 224 -0.45 5.27 19.77
N ARG A 225 -0.39 5.52 18.47
CA ARG A 225 -1.54 5.41 17.57
C ARG A 225 -2.09 4.00 17.51
N SER A 226 -1.20 3.01 17.42
CA SER A 226 -1.57 1.59 17.40
C SER A 226 -2.21 1.17 18.73
N ARG A 227 -1.63 1.58 19.87
CA ARG A 227 -2.19 1.33 21.20
C ARG A 227 -3.58 1.91 21.35
N ASN A 228 -3.78 3.17 20.95
CA ASN A 228 -5.07 3.84 21.08
C ASN A 228 -6.15 3.11 20.29
N THR A 229 -5.85 2.73 19.04
CA THR A 229 -6.75 1.96 18.19
C THR A 229 -7.07 0.60 18.80
N LEU A 230 -6.05 -0.19 19.19
CA LEU A 230 -6.23 -1.53 19.79
C LEU A 230 -7.00 -1.49 21.12
N ARG A 231 -6.79 -0.45 21.92
CA ARG A 231 -7.56 -0.22 23.15
C ARG A 231 -9.03 0.09 22.88
N THR A 232 -9.34 0.74 21.76
CA THR A 232 -10.73 0.95 21.35
C THR A 232 -11.36 -0.32 20.82
N LEU A 233 -10.61 -1.17 20.09
CA LEU A 233 -11.14 -2.45 19.61
C LEU A 233 -11.69 -3.32 20.73
N SER A 234 -11.06 -3.33 21.91
CA SER A 234 -11.52 -4.17 23.04
C SER A 234 -12.88 -3.75 23.58
N LYS A 235 -13.32 -2.52 23.29
CA LYS A 235 -14.61 -1.96 23.68
C LYS A 235 -15.70 -2.16 22.62
N LEU A 236 -15.34 -2.51 21.39
CA LEU A 236 -16.33 -2.69 20.32
C LEU A 236 -17.17 -3.96 20.55
N PRO A 237 -18.45 -3.95 20.12
CA PRO A 237 -19.30 -5.13 20.15
C PRO A 237 -18.73 -6.24 19.26
N ARG A 238 -18.83 -7.48 19.76
CA ARG A 238 -18.22 -8.64 19.12
C ARG A 238 -19.14 -9.85 19.12
N PHE A 239 -18.95 -10.69 18.11
CA PHE A 239 -19.54 -12.02 18.00
C PHE A 239 -18.45 -13.06 17.75
N ARG A 240 -18.22 -13.97 18.70
CA ARG A 240 -17.18 -15.03 18.62
C ARG A 240 -15.78 -14.49 18.23
N GLY A 241 -15.40 -13.36 18.82
CA GLY A 241 -14.13 -12.67 18.54
C GLY A 241 -14.17 -11.71 17.34
N HIS A 242 -15.16 -11.82 16.45
CA HIS A 242 -15.32 -10.91 15.32
C HIS A 242 -15.93 -9.58 15.73
N ILE A 243 -15.38 -8.47 15.23
CA ILE A 243 -16.02 -7.15 15.29
C ILE A 243 -17.15 -7.11 14.25
N HIS A 244 -18.31 -6.55 14.61
CA HIS A 244 -19.40 -6.36 13.65
C HIS A 244 -19.00 -5.39 12.52
N ASN A 245 -19.53 -5.64 11.32
CA ASN A 245 -19.03 -4.98 10.12
C ASN A 245 -19.20 -3.46 10.09
N TRP A 246 -20.26 -2.96 10.72
CA TRP A 246 -20.51 -1.53 10.83
C TRP A 246 -20.65 -1.17 12.29
N CYS A 247 -19.71 -0.36 12.76
CA CYS A 247 -19.70 0.18 14.10
C CYS A 247 -19.68 1.70 14.02
N ASP A 248 -20.47 2.37 14.86
CA ASP A 248 -20.42 3.82 15.06
C ASP A 248 -19.13 4.18 15.80
N THR A 249 -18.35 5.13 15.27
CA THR A 249 -17.04 5.50 15.83
C THR A 249 -17.14 6.44 17.04
N GLN A 250 -18.26 7.16 17.18
CA GLN A 250 -18.50 8.10 18.27
C GLN A 250 -19.09 7.42 19.51
N HIS A 251 -19.93 6.40 19.32
CA HIS A 251 -20.66 5.74 20.40
C HIS A 251 -20.17 4.30 20.64
N LEU A 252 -19.34 3.76 19.76
CA LEU A 252 -18.83 2.38 19.82
C LEU A 252 -19.95 1.34 19.84
N THR A 253 -21.04 1.61 19.12
CA THR A 253 -22.22 0.73 19.01
C THR A 253 -22.28 0.05 17.65
N THR A 254 -22.88 -1.14 17.59
CA THR A 254 -23.17 -1.81 16.32
C THR A 254 -24.25 -1.06 15.56
N LEU A 255 -24.02 -0.83 14.26
CA LEU A 255 -25.04 -0.32 13.36
C LEU A 255 -25.82 -1.51 12.77
N PRO A 256 -27.17 -1.49 12.81
CA PRO A 256 -27.97 -2.58 12.27
C PRO A 256 -27.89 -2.64 10.73
N PRO A 257 -27.96 -3.84 10.12
CA PRO A 257 -28.03 -5.14 10.79
C PRO A 257 -26.68 -5.55 11.41
N ALA A 258 -26.71 -6.23 12.56
CA ALA A 258 -25.51 -6.80 13.14
C ALA A 258 -25.06 -8.00 12.30
N TYR A 259 -23.95 -7.85 11.58
CA TYR A 259 -23.40 -8.93 10.78
C TYR A 259 -21.87 -9.01 10.88
N VAL A 260 -21.37 -10.24 10.73
CA VAL A 260 -19.95 -10.56 10.61
C VAL A 260 -19.62 -10.81 9.14
N SER A 261 -18.67 -10.07 8.59
CA SER A 261 -18.10 -10.35 7.26
C SER A 261 -16.84 -11.18 7.40
N THR A 262 -16.76 -12.29 6.66
CA THR A 262 -15.56 -13.11 6.56
C THR A 262 -14.41 -12.31 5.93
N VAL A 263 -14.71 -11.51 4.90
CA VAL A 263 -13.70 -10.72 4.19
C VAL A 263 -13.12 -9.65 5.11
N ASP A 264 -13.98 -8.88 5.77
CA ASP A 264 -13.50 -7.76 6.59
C ASP A 264 -12.79 -8.27 7.83
N SER A 265 -13.29 -9.34 8.45
CA SER A 265 -12.58 -10.01 9.53
C SER A 265 -11.21 -10.53 9.07
N GLY A 266 -11.14 -11.17 7.90
CA GLY A 266 -9.89 -11.67 7.34
C GLY A 266 -8.87 -10.54 7.08
N ASN A 267 -9.31 -9.40 6.54
CA ASN A 267 -8.47 -8.23 6.34
C ASN A 267 -7.94 -7.68 7.67
N LEU A 268 -8.80 -7.53 8.68
CA LEU A 268 -8.37 -7.09 10.00
C LEU A 268 -7.32 -8.03 10.60
N LEU A 269 -7.58 -9.35 10.56
CA LEU A 269 -6.66 -10.36 11.08
C LEU A 269 -5.31 -10.34 10.36
N GLY A 270 -5.31 -10.24 9.02
CA GLY A 270 -4.08 -10.10 8.23
C GLY A 270 -3.30 -8.82 8.57
N SER A 271 -4.01 -7.71 8.78
CA SER A 271 -3.42 -6.46 9.23
C SER A 271 -2.84 -6.54 10.64
N LEU A 272 -3.51 -7.22 11.58
CA LEU A 272 -3.01 -7.41 12.95
C LEU A 272 -1.73 -8.26 12.97
N LEU A 273 -1.67 -9.32 12.16
CA LEU A 273 -0.44 -10.10 11.99
C LEU A 273 0.70 -9.26 11.42
N THR A 274 0.40 -8.42 10.43
CA THR A 274 1.39 -7.50 9.83
C THR A 274 1.87 -6.48 10.87
N LEU A 275 0.96 -5.89 11.64
CA LEU A 275 1.27 -4.97 12.73
C LEU A 275 2.15 -5.63 13.79
N LYS A 276 1.81 -6.85 14.22
CA LYS A 276 2.59 -7.65 15.17
C LYS A 276 4.05 -7.76 14.71
N GLN A 277 4.28 -8.15 13.45
CA GLN A 277 5.65 -8.31 12.94
C GLN A 277 6.40 -6.97 12.87
N GLY A 278 5.74 -5.89 12.45
CA GLY A 278 6.34 -4.56 12.45
C GLY A 278 6.73 -4.08 13.85
N LEU A 279 5.86 -4.29 14.85
CA LEU A 279 6.11 -3.93 16.24
C LEU A 279 7.28 -4.72 16.86
N LEU A 280 7.38 -6.03 16.57
CA LEU A 280 8.52 -6.84 17.01
C LEU A 280 9.83 -6.43 16.33
N GLY A 281 9.74 -5.94 15.08
CA GLY A 281 10.88 -5.42 14.32
C GLY A 281 11.50 -4.15 14.92
N LEU A 282 10.72 -3.34 15.65
CA LEU A 282 11.16 -2.05 16.20
C LEU A 282 12.43 -2.14 17.04
N ALA A 283 12.66 -3.23 17.77
CA ALA A 283 13.87 -3.38 18.57
C ALA A 283 15.15 -3.34 17.72
N ASN A 284 15.09 -3.82 16.47
CA ASN A 284 16.22 -3.89 15.54
C ASN A 284 16.34 -2.64 14.65
N ASP A 285 15.31 -1.81 14.59
CA ASP A 285 15.35 -0.57 13.83
C ASP A 285 16.31 0.43 14.46
N LYS A 286 16.95 1.23 13.61
CA LYS A 286 17.79 2.35 14.05
C LYS A 286 16.94 3.42 14.74
N THR A 287 17.46 3.97 15.83
CA THR A 287 16.86 5.06 16.62
C THR A 287 16.65 6.31 15.79
N TRP A 288 17.46 6.50 14.75
CA TRP A 288 17.25 7.48 13.70
C TRP A 288 17.47 6.85 12.32
N ARG A 289 16.65 7.25 11.36
CA ARG A 289 16.71 6.76 9.98
C ARG A 289 16.58 7.90 8.98
N PHE A 290 17.22 7.76 7.82
CA PHE A 290 17.23 8.80 6.79
C PHE A 290 15.81 9.10 6.25
N GLU A 291 14.90 8.13 6.35
CA GLU A 291 13.50 8.24 5.95
C GLU A 291 12.78 9.39 6.65
N HIS A 292 13.20 9.82 7.85
CA HIS A 292 12.63 11.02 8.49
C HIS A 292 12.83 12.28 7.64
N PHE A 293 13.98 12.39 6.96
CA PHE A 293 14.26 13.47 6.02
C PHE A 293 13.52 13.26 4.70
N GLU A 294 13.45 12.02 4.18
CA GLU A 294 12.61 11.75 2.99
C GLU A 294 11.14 12.11 3.26
N GLY A 295 10.61 11.84 4.46
CA GLY A 295 9.25 12.19 4.85
C GLY A 295 9.01 13.71 4.92
N LEU A 296 10.01 14.48 5.36
CA LEU A 296 9.97 15.94 5.28
C LEU A 296 9.96 16.40 3.82
N LEU A 297 10.81 15.80 2.97
CA LEU A 297 10.87 16.09 1.54
C LEU A 297 9.55 15.78 0.81
N ASP A 298 8.88 14.70 1.21
CA ASP A 298 7.54 14.38 0.70
C ASP A 298 6.55 15.46 1.12
N THR A 299 6.60 15.90 2.39
CA THR A 299 5.69 16.92 2.95
C THR A 299 5.85 18.27 2.26
N VAL A 300 7.08 18.76 2.09
CA VAL A 300 7.35 20.00 1.35
C VAL A 300 7.13 19.82 -0.15
N GLY A 301 7.30 18.60 -0.68
CA GLY A 301 7.03 18.26 -2.07
C GLY A 301 5.57 18.40 -2.45
N VAL A 302 4.63 18.25 -1.52
CA VAL A 302 3.20 18.51 -1.78
C VAL A 302 2.94 20.00 -2.05
N LEU A 303 3.74 20.93 -1.51
CA LEU A 303 3.63 22.36 -1.86
C LEU A 303 3.91 22.61 -3.34
N GLU A 304 4.87 21.87 -3.91
CA GLU A 304 5.23 21.92 -5.33
C GLU A 304 4.09 21.36 -6.20
N ASP A 305 3.55 20.19 -5.83
CA ASP A 305 2.44 19.54 -6.56
C ASP A 305 1.19 20.44 -6.67
N ASN A 306 0.88 21.24 -5.63
CA ASN A 306 -0.28 22.13 -5.62
C ASN A 306 -0.16 23.30 -6.61
N LEU A 307 1.05 23.60 -7.09
CA LEU A 307 1.32 24.70 -7.99
C LEU A 307 1.61 24.26 -9.44
N GLU A 308 1.83 22.97 -9.68
CA GLU A 308 2.26 22.42 -10.98
C GLU A 308 1.32 22.76 -12.14
N GLU A 309 0.01 22.79 -11.90
CA GLU A 309 -1.01 23.06 -12.94
C GLU A 309 -1.16 24.55 -13.28
N TYR A 310 -0.52 25.45 -12.53
CA TYR A 310 -0.68 26.89 -12.69
C TYR A 310 0.54 27.55 -13.36
N HIS A 311 0.31 28.64 -14.08
CA HIS A 311 1.39 29.38 -14.75
C HIS A 311 2.49 29.81 -13.78
N SER A 312 3.74 29.73 -14.23
CA SER A 312 4.88 30.23 -13.46
C SER A 312 4.80 31.74 -13.29
N THR A 313 5.12 32.18 -12.09
CA THR A 313 5.25 33.58 -11.66
C THR A 313 6.57 33.70 -10.90
N GLU A 314 7.08 34.91 -10.74
CA GLU A 314 8.31 35.13 -9.96
C GLU A 314 8.22 34.52 -8.55
N PRO A 315 7.16 34.76 -7.74
CA PRO A 315 7.06 34.15 -6.41
C PRO A 315 7.01 32.62 -6.41
N ARG A 316 6.36 32.00 -7.41
CA ARG A 316 6.27 30.54 -7.52
C ARG A 316 7.61 29.92 -7.93
N ASN A 317 8.37 30.59 -8.79
CA ASN A 317 9.70 30.14 -9.19
C ASN A 317 10.66 30.20 -7.99
N VAL A 318 10.63 31.29 -7.22
CA VAL A 318 11.41 31.41 -5.97
C VAL A 318 11.07 30.28 -5.01
N LEU A 319 9.78 29.98 -4.78
CA LEU A 319 9.40 28.86 -3.94
C LEU A 319 9.92 27.52 -4.48
N ALA A 320 9.80 27.27 -5.78
CA ALA A 320 10.29 26.04 -6.40
C ALA A 320 11.82 25.89 -6.23
N GLU A 321 12.59 26.97 -6.41
CA GLU A 321 14.04 26.98 -6.20
C GLU A 321 14.41 26.67 -4.74
N GLU A 322 13.71 27.27 -3.77
CA GLU A 322 13.94 27.01 -2.34
C GLU A 322 13.65 25.56 -1.96
N LEU A 323 12.61 24.95 -2.54
CA LEU A 323 12.30 23.52 -2.35
C LEU A 323 13.33 22.59 -3.00
N ILE A 324 13.87 22.96 -4.16
CA ILE A 324 14.95 22.22 -4.84
C ILE A 324 16.23 22.27 -4.00
N ASP A 325 16.58 23.44 -3.47
CA ASP A 325 17.77 23.62 -2.62
C ASP A 325 17.65 22.82 -1.32
N LEU A 326 16.49 22.83 -0.67
CA LEU A 326 16.22 22.01 0.51
C LEU A 326 16.40 20.52 0.19
N ARG A 327 15.88 20.05 -0.94
CA ARG A 327 16.06 18.67 -1.41
C ARG A 327 17.52 18.33 -1.66
N ARG A 328 18.27 19.23 -2.29
CA ARG A 328 19.71 19.05 -2.57
C ARG A 328 20.49 18.93 -1.27
N LEU A 329 20.21 19.79 -0.29
CA LEU A 329 20.84 19.77 1.03
C LEU A 329 20.63 18.42 1.73
N VAL A 330 19.39 17.94 1.79
CA VAL A 330 19.08 16.63 2.40
C VAL A 330 19.81 15.49 1.68
N MET A 331 19.71 15.44 0.35
CA MET A 331 20.28 14.34 -0.44
C MET A 331 21.81 14.31 -0.41
N ALA A 332 22.48 15.46 -0.23
CA ALA A 332 23.94 15.53 -0.08
C ALA A 332 24.45 14.82 1.18
N THR A 333 23.59 14.64 2.19
CA THR A 333 23.95 14.01 3.48
C THR A 333 23.48 12.56 3.61
N ALA A 334 22.87 11.99 2.56
CA ALA A 334 22.22 10.68 2.63
C ALA A 334 23.17 9.55 3.10
N ASP A 335 24.40 9.59 2.62
CA ASP A 335 25.44 8.59 2.92
C ASP A 335 26.39 9.02 4.06
N SER A 336 26.07 10.10 4.79
CA SER A 336 26.93 10.70 5.82
C SER A 336 26.18 10.96 7.14
N PRO A 337 25.89 9.92 7.93
CA PRO A 337 25.09 10.04 9.17
C PRO A 337 25.64 11.01 10.20
N GLU A 338 26.95 11.23 10.23
CA GLU A 338 27.62 12.18 11.10
C GLU A 338 27.20 13.64 10.87
N GLN A 339 26.59 13.95 9.71
CA GLN A 339 26.10 15.29 9.38
C GLN A 339 24.63 15.51 9.77
N TRP A 340 23.88 14.44 10.02
CA TRP A 340 22.45 14.51 10.34
C TRP A 340 22.09 15.33 11.59
N PRO A 341 22.90 15.34 12.68
CA PRO A 341 22.60 16.16 13.86
C PRO A 341 22.41 17.65 13.53
N ASN A 342 23.34 18.21 12.74
CA ASN A 342 23.35 19.63 12.37
C ASN A 342 22.28 19.93 11.31
N LEU A 343 22.03 18.98 10.41
CA LEU A 343 21.06 19.12 9.33
C LEU A 343 19.65 19.45 9.84
N ILE A 344 19.22 18.91 10.98
CA ILE A 344 17.89 19.20 11.55
C ILE A 344 17.73 20.72 11.82
N GLY A 345 18.73 21.34 12.43
CA GLY A 345 18.73 22.78 12.71
C GLY A 345 18.85 23.62 11.43
N GLU A 346 19.66 23.16 10.46
CA GLU A 346 19.78 23.81 9.15
C GLU A 346 18.45 23.81 8.38
N LEU A 347 17.73 22.69 8.38
CA LEU A 347 16.42 22.55 7.75
C LEU A 347 15.36 23.42 8.43
N GLU A 348 15.35 23.49 9.76
CA GLU A 348 14.47 24.39 10.51
C GLU A 348 14.75 25.86 10.15
N ASN A 349 16.03 26.23 10.08
CA ASN A 349 16.44 27.58 9.68
C ASN A 349 16.05 27.88 8.22
N ARG A 350 16.24 26.96 7.29
CA ARG A 350 15.86 27.13 5.88
C ARG A 350 14.35 27.25 5.72
N LEU A 351 13.57 26.41 6.42
CA LEU A 351 12.11 26.48 6.40
C LEU A 351 11.64 27.86 6.89
N ASN A 352 12.12 28.31 8.04
CA ASN A 352 11.74 29.59 8.65
C ASN A 352 12.20 30.82 7.84
N ARG A 353 13.43 30.82 7.31
CA ARG A 353 14.04 32.02 6.71
C ARG A 353 13.82 32.13 5.20
N HIS A 354 13.51 31.04 4.53
CA HIS A 354 13.44 31.02 3.06
C HIS A 354 12.09 30.50 2.55
N VAL A 355 11.70 29.28 2.95
CA VAL A 355 10.47 28.65 2.45
C VAL A 355 9.23 29.41 2.94
N ASP A 356 9.18 29.76 4.23
CA ASP A 356 8.08 30.54 4.81
C ASP A 356 7.86 31.86 4.07
N PRO A 357 8.87 32.76 3.91
CA PRO A 357 8.72 33.96 3.10
C PRO A 357 8.30 33.68 1.65
N ALA A 358 8.84 32.66 1.00
CA ALA A 358 8.48 32.33 -0.38
C ALA A 358 7.00 31.92 -0.50
N VAL A 359 6.50 31.08 0.41
CA VAL A 359 5.07 30.75 0.49
C VAL A 359 4.23 32.01 0.76
N GLN A 360 4.67 32.90 1.66
CA GLN A 360 3.95 34.16 1.91
C GLN A 360 3.90 35.07 0.68
N GLN A 361 4.92 35.08 -0.17
CA GLN A 361 4.89 35.82 -1.43
C GLN A 361 3.88 35.23 -2.41
N VAL A 362 3.82 33.89 -2.53
CA VAL A 362 2.82 33.19 -3.36
C VAL A 362 1.40 33.47 -2.86
N LEU A 363 1.17 33.44 -1.54
CA LEU A 363 -0.13 33.74 -0.94
C LEU A 363 -0.62 35.18 -1.16
N ARG A 364 0.29 36.11 -1.47
CA ARG A 364 0.00 37.54 -1.72
C ARG A 364 -0.17 37.88 -3.20
N GLU A 365 -0.11 36.90 -4.10
CA GLU A 365 -0.18 37.14 -5.53
C GLU A 365 -1.50 37.82 -5.96
N PRO A 366 -1.43 38.83 -6.85
CA PRO A 366 -2.60 39.60 -7.28
C PRO A 366 -3.55 38.79 -8.19
N LYS A 367 -3.04 37.80 -8.93
CA LYS A 367 -3.86 36.82 -9.65
C LYS A 367 -4.11 35.64 -8.72
N SER A 368 -5.20 35.73 -7.96
CA SER A 368 -5.50 34.78 -6.89
C SER A 368 -5.56 33.34 -7.38
N LEU A 369 -4.78 32.47 -6.75
CA LEU A 369 -5.05 31.03 -6.74
C LEU A 369 -6.45 30.78 -6.14
N PRO A 370 -7.11 29.67 -6.49
CA PRO A 370 -8.36 29.28 -5.85
C PRO A 370 -8.20 29.22 -4.31
N PRO A 371 -9.26 29.54 -3.54
CA PRO A 371 -9.20 29.48 -2.07
C PRO A 371 -8.76 28.12 -1.52
N GLU A 372 -9.11 27.02 -2.18
CA GLU A 372 -8.70 25.68 -1.76
C GLU A 372 -7.17 25.51 -1.83
N ILE A 373 -6.54 25.99 -2.90
CA ILE A 373 -5.08 25.93 -3.07
C ILE A 373 -4.36 26.80 -2.03
N LEU A 374 -4.90 27.99 -1.73
CA LEU A 374 -4.35 28.86 -0.70
C LEU A 374 -4.43 28.21 0.70
N ALA A 375 -5.52 27.49 0.98
CA ALA A 375 -5.69 26.73 2.21
C ALA A 375 -4.70 25.57 2.28
N ASP A 376 -4.53 24.82 1.18
CA ASP A 376 -3.59 23.71 1.09
C ASP A 376 -2.14 24.17 1.27
N LEU A 377 -1.73 25.28 0.65
CA LEU A 377 -0.37 25.82 0.84
C LEU A 377 -0.09 26.15 2.31
N ARG A 378 -1.04 26.77 3.01
CA ARG A 378 -0.91 27.05 4.45
C ARG A 378 -0.85 25.77 5.28
N LEU A 379 -1.72 24.82 4.96
CA LEU A 379 -1.78 23.52 5.63
C LEU A 379 -0.44 22.78 5.50
N TRP A 380 0.08 22.62 4.28
CA TRP A 380 1.31 21.87 4.04
C TRP A 380 2.56 22.58 4.57
N LEU A 381 2.54 23.91 4.64
CA LEU A 381 3.57 24.66 5.36
C LEU A 381 3.53 24.35 6.87
N GLU A 382 2.34 24.40 7.48
CA GLU A 382 2.16 24.03 8.90
C GLU A 382 2.56 22.57 9.16
N ARG A 383 2.22 21.65 8.26
CA ARG A 383 2.63 20.24 8.36
C ARG A 383 4.14 20.07 8.25
N SER A 384 4.82 20.88 7.44
CA SER A 384 6.28 20.88 7.32
C SER A 384 6.95 21.31 8.63
N HIS A 385 6.45 22.38 9.27
CA HIS A 385 6.90 22.81 10.60
C HIS A 385 6.63 21.75 11.67
N HIS A 386 5.44 21.16 11.64
CA HIS A 386 5.08 20.08 12.55
C HIS A 386 6.03 18.88 12.42
N HIS A 387 6.40 18.51 11.18
CA HIS A 387 7.33 17.42 10.91
C HIS A 387 8.72 17.70 11.51
N ILE A 388 9.29 18.89 11.31
CA ILE A 388 10.58 19.28 11.92
C ILE A 388 10.49 19.26 13.45
N LYS A 389 9.39 19.75 14.02
CA LYS A 389 9.17 19.72 15.47
C LYS A 389 9.18 18.27 15.99
N ARG A 390 8.50 17.34 15.31
CA ARG A 390 8.49 15.91 15.65
C ARG A 390 9.87 15.29 15.53
N MET A 391 10.61 15.61 14.47
CA MET A 391 12.00 15.19 14.30
C MET A 391 12.88 15.62 15.50
N LYS A 392 12.77 16.87 15.95
CA LYS A 392 13.51 17.37 17.13
C LYS A 392 13.10 16.64 18.41
N GLN A 393 11.80 16.40 18.62
CA GLN A 393 11.31 15.65 19.78
C GLN A 393 11.83 14.22 19.81
N SER A 394 11.81 13.52 18.67
CA SER A 394 12.35 12.17 18.54
C SER A 394 13.86 12.13 18.81
N ARG A 395 14.61 13.08 18.24
CA ARG A 395 16.04 13.24 18.52
C ARG A 395 16.29 13.45 20.01
N ASP A 396 15.59 14.39 20.65
CA ASP A 396 15.80 14.71 22.06
C ASP A 396 15.47 13.55 22.99
N GLN A 397 14.58 12.66 22.55
CA GLN A 397 14.19 11.47 23.29
C GLN A 397 15.21 10.32 23.20
N PHE A 398 15.72 10.03 22.01
CA PHE A 398 16.54 8.84 21.77
C PHE A 398 18.02 9.14 21.52
N LEU A 399 18.33 10.36 21.07
CA LEU A 399 19.68 10.83 20.74
C LEU A 399 19.93 12.25 21.31
N PRO A 400 19.63 12.52 22.60
CA PRO A 400 19.73 13.87 23.17
C PRO A 400 21.11 14.52 23.00
N TRP A 401 22.20 13.74 22.98
CA TRP A 401 23.56 14.24 22.77
C TRP A 401 23.79 14.82 21.37
N TRP A 402 22.95 14.51 20.37
CA TRP A 402 23.01 15.17 19.06
C TRP A 402 22.70 16.66 19.14
N SER A 403 21.93 17.11 20.13
CA SER A 403 21.74 18.55 20.41
C SER A 403 22.97 19.19 21.06
N SER A 404 23.78 18.39 21.76
CA SER A 404 24.96 18.83 22.51
C SER A 404 26.26 18.67 21.72
N HIS A 405 26.21 18.12 20.51
CA HIS A 405 27.39 17.82 19.69
C HIS A 405 28.13 19.10 19.25
N GLU A 406 27.43 20.22 19.13
CA GLU A 406 28.05 21.53 18.87
C GLU A 406 28.93 22.02 20.05
N ALA A 407 28.76 21.46 21.25
CA ALA A 407 29.52 21.80 22.46
C ALA A 407 30.58 20.74 22.82
N LYS A 408 30.97 19.87 21.88
CA LYS A 408 32.03 18.87 22.10
C LYS A 408 33.34 19.59 22.51
N PRO A 409 33.93 19.25 23.67
CA PRO A 409 35.20 19.84 24.10
C PRO A 409 36.37 19.27 23.31
N ASP A 410 37.43 20.06 23.17
CA ASP A 410 38.72 19.58 22.64
C ASP A 410 39.30 18.53 23.60
N PHE A 411 39.56 17.34 23.06
CA PHE A 411 40.14 16.25 23.84
C PHE A 411 41.67 16.41 23.88
N PRO A 412 42.30 16.53 25.06
CA PRO A 412 43.74 16.74 25.18
C PRO A 412 44.51 15.43 24.91
N ALA A 413 44.51 14.98 23.65
CA ALA A 413 45.08 13.69 23.26
C ALA A 413 46.58 13.57 23.60
N SER A 414 47.35 14.66 23.64
CA SER A 414 48.77 14.60 24.01
C SER A 414 49.03 14.17 25.46
N GLU A 415 48.07 14.39 26.35
CA GLU A 415 48.24 14.23 27.80
C GLU A 415 47.58 12.95 28.35
N MET A 416 46.92 12.17 27.48
CA MET A 416 46.13 11.00 27.85
C MET A 416 46.84 9.68 27.51
N SER A 417 46.55 8.64 28.28
CA SER A 417 47.05 7.28 28.04
C SER A 417 46.51 6.71 26.72
N SER A 418 47.18 5.68 26.17
CA SER A 418 46.69 4.98 24.97
C SER A 418 45.29 4.39 25.17
N SER A 419 45.01 3.84 26.36
CA SER A 419 43.69 3.32 26.75
C SER A 419 42.60 4.40 26.67
N GLN A 420 42.87 5.59 27.22
CA GLN A 420 41.93 6.71 27.19
C GLN A 420 41.69 7.25 25.78
N LYS A 421 42.70 7.24 24.90
CA LYS A 421 42.54 7.60 23.49
C LYS A 421 41.60 6.63 22.77
N GLU A 422 41.83 5.34 22.93
CA GLU A 422 40.97 4.28 22.36
C GLU A 422 39.54 4.40 22.89
N CYS A 423 39.36 4.63 24.19
CA CYS A 423 38.04 4.83 24.80
C CYS A 423 37.33 6.09 24.27
N TRP A 424 38.07 7.18 24.06
CA TRP A 424 37.51 8.41 23.50
C TRP A 424 37.07 8.21 22.05
N GLU A 425 37.92 7.61 21.22
CA GLU A 425 37.58 7.29 19.83
C GLU A 425 36.37 6.35 19.74
N ALA A 426 36.31 5.33 20.61
CA ALA A 426 35.17 4.43 20.69
C ALA A 426 33.88 5.18 21.07
N LEU A 427 33.91 6.05 22.09
CA LEU A 427 32.77 6.86 22.50
C LEU A 427 32.29 7.77 21.36
N ILE A 428 33.20 8.52 20.73
CA ILE A 428 32.87 9.46 19.66
C ILE A 428 32.29 8.74 18.44
N THR A 429 32.91 7.63 18.02
CA THR A 429 32.41 6.81 16.90
C THR A 429 31.00 6.30 17.18
N PHE A 430 30.75 5.91 18.44
CA PHE A 430 29.46 5.37 18.84
C PHE A 430 28.36 6.44 18.86
N ILE A 431 28.61 7.60 19.48
CA ILE A 431 27.58 8.67 19.59
C ILE A 431 27.29 9.37 18.25
N ALA A 432 28.20 9.27 17.29
CA ALA A 432 28.07 9.83 15.95
C ALA A 432 27.10 9.04 15.04
N GLN A 433 26.90 7.75 15.31
CA GLN A 433 26.11 6.87 14.46
C GLN A 433 24.80 6.44 15.15
N PRO A 434 23.67 6.38 14.43
CA PRO A 434 22.44 5.86 15.00
C PRO A 434 22.55 4.35 15.23
N THR A 435 22.26 3.94 16.46
CA THR A 435 22.21 2.54 16.89
C THR A 435 20.78 2.02 16.84
N SER A 436 20.59 0.71 16.95
CA SER A 436 19.24 0.15 17.09
C SER A 436 18.63 0.50 18.45
N PHE A 437 17.30 0.44 18.57
CA PHE A 437 16.64 0.64 19.86
C PHE A 437 17.11 -0.38 20.92
N ALA A 438 17.37 -1.64 20.53
CA ALA A 438 17.89 -2.66 21.43
C ALA A 438 19.34 -2.37 21.88
N GLU A 439 20.19 -1.89 20.96
CA GLU A 439 21.54 -1.44 21.31
C GLU A 439 21.49 -0.23 22.25
N LEU A 440 20.63 0.75 21.99
CA LEU A 440 20.42 1.90 22.86
C LEU A 440 19.95 1.49 24.27
N ALA A 441 19.02 0.52 24.35
CA ALA A 441 18.49 0.04 25.62
C ALA A 441 19.56 -0.63 26.52
N SER A 442 20.60 -1.21 25.93
CA SER A 442 21.73 -1.84 26.64
C SER A 442 23.01 -0.97 26.65
N MET A 443 22.91 0.25 26.13
CA MET A 443 24.06 1.11 25.85
C MET A 443 24.73 1.63 27.12
N SER A 444 23.96 1.94 28.16
CA SER A 444 24.51 2.40 29.45
C SER A 444 25.51 1.40 30.01
N ASP A 445 25.15 0.11 30.00
CA ASP A 445 25.91 -0.96 30.63
C ASP A 445 27.20 -1.24 29.85
N ARG A 446 27.15 -1.08 28.51
CA ARG A 446 28.31 -1.24 27.63
C ARG A 446 29.30 -0.08 27.72
N LEU A 447 28.80 1.14 27.90
CA LEU A 447 29.65 2.34 27.93
C LEU A 447 30.11 2.73 29.34
N GLU A 448 29.52 2.18 30.39
CA GLU A 448 29.98 2.39 31.77
C GLU A 448 31.49 2.15 31.97
N PRO A 449 32.11 1.05 31.51
CA PRO A 449 33.56 0.87 31.65
C PRO A 449 34.37 1.89 30.83
N VAL A 450 33.90 2.23 29.62
CA VAL A 450 34.55 3.23 28.75
C VAL A 450 34.53 4.62 29.39
N LEU A 451 33.37 5.02 29.92
CA LEU A 451 33.20 6.30 30.61
C LEU A 451 33.96 6.35 31.93
N SER A 452 34.05 5.23 32.66
CA SER A 452 34.83 5.14 33.89
C SER A 452 36.32 5.32 33.64
N GLU A 453 36.85 4.70 32.59
CA GLU A 453 38.24 4.87 32.14
C GLU A 453 38.52 6.32 31.69
N LEU A 454 37.57 6.94 30.98
CA LEU A 454 37.69 8.32 30.52
C LEU A 454 37.59 9.38 31.62
N ILE A 455 36.92 9.07 32.74
CA ILE A 455 36.74 10.00 33.86
C ILE A 455 37.88 9.86 34.89
N GLN A 456 38.59 8.72 34.90
CA GLN A 456 39.75 8.54 35.76
C GLN A 456 40.84 9.57 35.44
N ASP A 457 41.29 10.29 36.47
CA ASP A 457 42.40 11.21 36.35
C ASP A 457 43.70 10.42 36.17
N PRO A 458 44.47 10.65 35.09
CA PRO A 458 45.80 10.08 34.99
C PRO A 458 46.72 10.63 36.11
N PRO A 459 47.78 9.89 36.48
CA PRO A 459 48.68 10.30 37.56
C PRO A 459 49.41 11.64 37.32
N GLU A 460 49.51 12.07 36.05
CA GLU A 460 50.37 13.19 35.61
C GLU A 460 49.58 14.38 35.02
N SER A 461 48.27 14.26 34.79
CA SER A 461 47.42 15.33 34.27
C SER A 461 45.97 15.18 34.72
N THR A 462 45.26 16.28 34.93
CA THR A 462 43.82 16.28 35.25
C THR A 462 43.02 16.65 34.01
N LEU A 463 41.95 15.90 33.74
CA LEU A 463 41.02 16.24 32.68
C LEU A 463 40.44 17.65 32.88
N PRO A 464 40.33 18.47 31.82
CA PRO A 464 39.65 19.76 31.91
C PRO A 464 38.22 19.59 32.48
N GLU A 465 37.84 20.46 33.41
CA GLU A 465 36.54 20.39 34.08
C GLU A 465 35.38 20.42 33.07
N ALA A 466 35.51 21.18 31.98
CA ALA A 466 34.54 21.20 30.88
C ALA A 466 34.35 19.82 30.22
N THR A 467 35.45 19.08 30.01
CA THR A 467 35.42 17.72 29.43
C THR A 467 34.78 16.73 30.38
N ARG A 468 35.10 16.82 31.68
CA ARG A 468 34.48 15.98 32.71
C ARG A 468 32.97 16.23 32.84
N GLN A 469 32.55 17.49 32.83
CA GLN A 469 31.12 17.86 32.86
C GLN A 469 30.39 17.37 31.62
N TRP A 470 31.00 17.50 30.44
CA TRP A 470 30.44 16.99 29.19
C TRP A 470 30.28 15.46 29.21
N LEU A 471 31.32 14.71 29.62
CA LEU A 471 31.26 13.25 29.76
C LEU A 471 30.15 12.82 30.73
N THR A 472 30.02 13.49 31.86
CA THR A 472 28.97 13.22 32.87
C THR A 472 27.57 13.49 32.31
N THR A 473 27.43 14.56 31.51
CA THR A 473 26.17 14.92 30.85
C THR A 473 25.78 13.88 29.82
N VAL A 474 26.71 13.51 28.93
CA VAL A 474 26.50 12.50 27.89
C VAL A 474 26.18 11.13 28.51
N ALA A 475 26.89 10.72 29.56
CA ALA A 475 26.60 9.50 30.30
C ALA A 475 25.15 9.47 30.85
N THR A 476 24.70 10.59 31.40
CA THR A 476 23.33 10.73 31.92
C THR A 476 22.30 10.68 30.79
N GLN A 477 22.56 11.39 29.70
CA GLN A 477 21.73 11.40 28.49
C GLN A 477 21.57 10.00 27.90
N ILE A 478 22.66 9.24 27.77
CA ILE A 478 22.65 7.85 27.27
C ILE A 478 21.81 6.94 28.16
N ARG A 479 21.98 7.04 29.48
CA ARG A 479 21.23 6.24 30.44
C ARG A 479 19.73 6.51 30.37
N GLU A 480 19.32 7.78 30.31
CA GLU A 480 17.90 8.12 30.20
C GLU A 480 17.33 7.71 28.83
N ALA A 481 18.06 7.94 27.74
CA ALA A 481 17.65 7.47 26.40
C ALA A 481 17.49 5.94 26.35
N GLY A 482 18.39 5.19 27.00
CA GLY A 482 18.31 3.73 27.12
C GLY A 482 17.06 3.26 27.86
N LYS A 483 16.69 3.92 28.96
CA LYS A 483 15.42 3.62 29.67
C LYS A 483 14.20 3.85 28.77
N VAL A 484 14.21 4.95 28.02
CA VAL A 484 13.11 5.29 27.12
C VAL A 484 13.01 4.31 25.96
N ALA A 485 14.15 3.90 25.36
CA ALA A 485 14.19 2.86 24.34
C ALA A 485 13.66 1.52 24.86
N ASN A 486 14.04 1.11 26.07
CA ASN A 486 13.52 -0.11 26.69
C ASN A 486 12.01 -0.04 26.93
N ALA A 487 11.49 1.11 27.39
CA ALA A 487 10.05 1.31 27.56
C ALA A 487 9.27 1.26 26.23
N LEU A 488 9.87 1.76 25.15
CA LEU A 488 9.32 1.68 23.79
C LEU A 488 9.26 0.22 23.31
N ILE A 489 10.35 -0.54 23.44
CA ILE A 489 10.44 -1.95 23.04
C ILE A 489 9.42 -2.79 23.80
N LYS A 490 9.34 -2.59 25.13
CA LYS A 490 8.35 -3.26 25.98
C LYS A 490 6.93 -2.95 25.53
N SER A 491 6.63 -1.66 25.30
CA SER A 491 5.34 -1.21 24.80
C SER A 491 4.97 -1.86 23.47
N ALA A 492 5.91 -1.95 22.52
CA ALA A 492 5.70 -2.57 21.23
C ALA A 492 5.43 -4.08 21.37
N SER A 493 6.15 -4.76 22.27
CA SER A 493 5.98 -6.18 22.56
C SER A 493 4.60 -6.48 23.16
N GLU A 494 4.14 -5.68 24.13
CA GLU A 494 2.80 -5.80 24.72
C GLU A 494 1.68 -5.61 23.67
N LEU A 495 1.88 -4.68 22.71
CA LEU A 495 0.95 -4.49 21.60
C LEU A 495 0.99 -5.65 20.60
N ALA A 496 2.16 -6.23 20.34
CA ALA A 496 2.32 -7.40 19.49
C ALA A 496 1.59 -8.62 20.10
N GLU A 497 1.70 -8.83 21.41
CA GLU A 497 0.93 -9.84 22.16
C GLU A 497 -0.58 -9.58 22.06
N THR A 498 -1.00 -8.31 22.18
CA THR A 498 -2.41 -7.93 22.01
C THR A 498 -2.90 -8.30 20.60
N CYS A 499 -2.13 -8.04 19.56
CA CYS A 499 -2.47 -8.43 18.18
C CYS A 499 -2.62 -9.94 18.02
N GLU A 500 -1.72 -10.73 18.64
CA GLU A 500 -1.81 -12.18 18.63
C GLU A 500 -3.08 -12.68 19.33
N LEU A 501 -3.39 -12.15 20.51
CA LEU A 501 -4.58 -12.52 21.27
C LEU A 501 -5.86 -12.28 20.46
N TRP A 502 -5.93 -11.17 19.71
CA TRP A 502 -7.05 -10.90 18.80
C TRP A 502 -7.16 -11.95 17.69
N PHE A 503 -6.03 -12.36 17.14
CA PHE A 503 -6.00 -13.40 16.11
C PHE A 503 -6.47 -14.75 16.66
N GLU A 504 -5.94 -15.18 17.80
CA GLU A 504 -6.27 -16.48 18.42
C GLU A 504 -7.71 -16.55 18.93
N SER A 505 -8.26 -15.42 19.40
CA SER A 505 -9.63 -15.36 19.94
C SER A 505 -10.73 -15.23 18.89
N THR A 506 -10.37 -15.09 17.60
CA THR A 506 -11.33 -14.95 16.50
C THR A 506 -11.65 -16.30 15.87
N ASP A 507 -12.88 -16.77 16.07
CA ASP A 507 -13.31 -18.10 15.62
C ASP A 507 -13.81 -18.09 14.16
N LEU A 508 -12.92 -18.40 13.22
CA LEU A 508 -13.27 -18.53 11.81
C LEU A 508 -14.05 -19.81 11.45
N ALA A 509 -14.17 -20.80 12.35
CA ALA A 509 -14.66 -22.12 12.01
C ALA A 509 -16.14 -22.11 11.62
N PHE A 510 -16.97 -21.28 12.26
CA PHE A 510 -18.40 -21.21 11.93
C PHE A 510 -18.70 -20.55 10.57
N LEU A 511 -17.73 -19.78 10.04
CA LEU A 511 -17.80 -19.20 8.70
C LEU A 511 -17.29 -20.17 7.64
N TYR A 512 -16.60 -21.24 8.03
CA TYR A 512 -16.02 -22.22 7.12
C TYR A 512 -16.98 -23.39 6.87
N ASP A 513 -17.31 -23.63 5.60
CA ASP A 513 -18.04 -24.82 5.16
C ASP A 513 -17.02 -25.94 4.91
N THR A 514 -16.95 -26.91 5.83
CA THR A 514 -15.98 -28.02 5.80
C THR A 514 -16.22 -28.98 4.63
N GLU A 515 -17.47 -29.16 4.21
CA GLU A 515 -17.83 -30.01 3.07
C GLU A 515 -17.38 -29.39 1.75
N LYS A 516 -17.68 -28.09 1.58
CA LYS A 516 -17.33 -27.35 0.35
C LYS A 516 -15.91 -26.78 0.38
N LYS A 517 -15.25 -26.84 1.53
CA LYS A 517 -13.90 -26.29 1.79
C LYS A 517 -13.77 -24.81 1.44
N VAL A 518 -14.82 -24.03 1.69
CA VAL A 518 -14.90 -22.60 1.37
C VAL A 518 -15.49 -21.82 2.52
N PHE A 519 -15.17 -20.52 2.58
CA PHE A 519 -15.81 -19.63 3.54
C PHE A 519 -17.14 -19.10 2.99
N ARG A 520 -18.10 -18.91 3.88
CA ARG A 520 -19.31 -18.10 3.65
C ARG A 520 -18.92 -16.63 3.59
N ILE A 521 -19.67 -15.77 2.90
CA ILE A 521 -19.36 -14.33 2.84
C ILE A 521 -19.51 -13.68 4.22
N GLY A 522 -20.51 -14.09 4.98
CA GLY A 522 -20.74 -13.54 6.31
C GLY A 522 -21.87 -14.26 7.06
N TYR A 523 -22.16 -13.74 8.24
CA TYR A 523 -23.14 -14.25 9.18
C TYR A 523 -23.99 -13.11 9.74
N ASP A 524 -25.30 -13.21 9.59
CA ASP A 524 -26.26 -12.28 10.20
C ASP A 524 -26.48 -12.70 11.66
N VAL A 525 -26.02 -11.85 12.57
CA VAL A 525 -26.09 -12.11 14.02
C VAL A 525 -27.51 -11.92 14.53
N ASP A 526 -28.25 -10.94 14.00
CA ASP A 526 -29.63 -10.65 14.42
C ASP A 526 -30.58 -11.78 14.02
N GLN A 527 -30.40 -12.36 12.84
CA GLN A 527 -31.23 -13.46 12.32
C GLN A 527 -30.67 -14.85 12.62
N ALA A 528 -29.52 -14.93 13.28
CA ALA A 528 -28.78 -16.16 13.57
C ALA A 528 -28.59 -17.08 12.33
N ASN A 529 -28.46 -16.49 11.14
CA ASN A 529 -28.37 -17.22 9.88
C ASN A 529 -27.13 -16.82 9.08
N SER A 530 -26.68 -17.68 8.17
CA SER A 530 -25.54 -17.37 7.31
C SER A 530 -25.99 -16.77 6.00
N MET A 531 -25.32 -15.70 5.56
CA MET A 531 -25.60 -15.10 4.25
C MET A 531 -25.00 -15.98 3.15
N ILE A 532 -25.86 -16.57 2.33
CA ILE A 532 -25.45 -17.55 1.31
C ILE A 532 -24.97 -16.81 0.06
N THR A 533 -23.65 -16.74 -0.08
CA THR A 533 -22.92 -16.80 -1.36
C THR A 533 -21.52 -17.35 -1.03
N LEU A 534 -20.96 -18.22 -1.88
CA LEU A 534 -19.73 -18.98 -1.62
C LEU A 534 -18.48 -18.18 -2.00
N MET A 535 -17.49 -18.07 -1.12
CA MET A 535 -16.20 -17.42 -1.42
C MET A 535 -15.06 -18.46 -1.56
N ILE A 536 -14.42 -18.51 -2.73
CA ILE A 536 -13.34 -19.45 -3.04
C ILE A 536 -12.02 -18.94 -2.44
N CYS A 537 -11.37 -19.75 -1.60
CA CYS A 537 -10.04 -19.45 -1.07
C CYS A 537 -8.94 -19.79 -2.10
N TRP A 538 -8.10 -18.82 -2.46
CA TRP A 538 -6.99 -19.01 -3.38
C TRP A 538 -5.69 -19.27 -2.59
N ARG A 539 -5.16 -20.50 -2.69
CA ARG A 539 -3.88 -20.87 -2.09
C ARG A 539 -2.77 -20.70 -3.14
N GLN A 540 -1.98 -19.64 -3.05
CA GLN A 540 -0.75 -19.52 -3.84
C GLN A 540 0.34 -20.42 -3.24
N ARG A 541 1.26 -20.91 -4.08
CA ARG A 541 2.33 -21.89 -3.75
C ARG A 541 3.27 -21.48 -2.60
N HIS A 542 3.16 -20.26 -2.07
CA HIS A 542 3.95 -19.74 -0.97
C HIS A 542 3.03 -19.25 0.18
N GLY A 543 2.55 -20.18 0.99
CA GLY A 543 2.24 -19.96 2.41
C GLY A 543 1.01 -19.13 2.82
N TRP A 544 0.53 -18.16 2.04
CA TRP A 544 -0.47 -17.19 2.50
C TRP A 544 -1.77 -17.22 1.68
N PRO A 545 -2.95 -17.22 2.32
CA PRO A 545 -4.23 -17.08 1.62
C PRO A 545 -4.45 -15.63 1.18
N VAL A 546 -4.76 -15.43 -0.10
CA VAL A 546 -5.27 -14.16 -0.63
C VAL A 546 -6.76 -14.34 -0.89
N PHE A 547 -7.60 -13.49 -0.28
CA PHE A 547 -9.05 -13.50 -0.48
C PHE A 547 -9.40 -12.59 -1.67
N LEU A 548 -9.93 -13.17 -2.74
CA LEU A 548 -10.38 -12.45 -3.94
C LEU A 548 -11.87 -12.70 -4.17
N LEU A 549 -12.65 -11.62 -4.21
CA LEU A 549 -14.04 -11.62 -4.69
C LEU A 549 -14.04 -11.75 -6.22
N LEU A 550 -14.64 -12.81 -6.76
CA LEU A 550 -14.94 -12.93 -8.19
C LEU A 550 -16.39 -12.48 -8.44
N PRO A 551 -16.64 -11.37 -9.16
CA PRO A 551 -17.99 -10.94 -9.47
C PRO A 551 -18.52 -11.72 -10.69
N ARG A 552 -19.42 -12.68 -10.45
CA ARG A 552 -20.35 -13.16 -11.49
C ARG A 552 -21.69 -13.51 -10.85
N VAL A 553 -22.58 -12.52 -10.79
CA VAL A 553 -24.02 -12.51 -11.13
C VAL A 553 -24.53 -11.10 -10.82
N LYS A 554 -25.46 -10.58 -11.64
CA LYS A 554 -26.00 -9.21 -11.59
C LYS A 554 -26.45 -8.78 -10.17
N CYS A 555 -25.62 -8.05 -9.45
CA CYS A 555 -26.08 -7.11 -8.42
C CYS A 555 -26.44 -5.79 -9.13
N GLN A 556 -27.72 -5.62 -9.46
CA GLN A 556 -28.27 -4.27 -9.47
C GLN A 556 -28.46 -3.87 -8.00
N GLN A 557 -27.95 -2.69 -7.65
CA GLN A 557 -27.90 -2.11 -6.29
C GLN A 557 -26.81 -2.71 -5.38
N ILE A 558 -25.57 -2.29 -5.63
CA ILE A 558 -24.59 -1.74 -4.67
C ILE A 558 -23.44 -1.28 -5.57
N THR A 559 -23.54 -0.05 -6.06
CA THR A 559 -22.46 0.64 -6.79
C THR A 559 -22.23 1.96 -6.09
N GLY A 560 -21.24 1.96 -5.21
CA GLY A 560 -20.70 3.15 -4.55
C GLY A 560 -19.18 3.17 -4.69
N PHE A 561 -18.67 3.00 -5.90
CA PHE A 561 -17.28 3.28 -6.25
C PHE A 561 -17.27 3.90 -7.64
N THR A 562 -17.41 5.22 -7.67
CA THR A 562 -17.07 6.05 -8.83
C THR A 562 -15.79 6.80 -8.50
N TRP A 563 -14.66 6.29 -9.01
CA TRP A 563 -13.43 7.08 -9.14
C TRP A 563 -13.65 8.11 -10.25
N ALA A 564 -14.05 9.33 -9.87
CA ALA A 564 -14.04 10.47 -10.78
C ALA A 564 -12.64 11.12 -10.72
N ALA A 565 -11.71 10.60 -11.51
CA ALA A 565 -10.50 11.34 -11.85
C ALA A 565 -10.92 12.56 -12.70
N ARG A 566 -10.92 13.75 -12.11
CA ARG A 566 -11.01 15.02 -12.86
C ARG A 566 -9.71 15.20 -13.65
N LEU A 567 -9.84 15.25 -14.97
CA LEU A 567 -8.84 15.87 -15.85
C LEU A 567 -9.29 17.31 -16.15
N PRO A 568 -8.39 18.30 -16.24
CA PRO A 568 -8.77 19.69 -16.44
C PRO A 568 -9.09 19.99 -17.92
N GLY A 569 -10.06 20.88 -18.11
CA GLY A 569 -10.21 21.68 -19.34
C GLY A 569 -11.07 21.09 -20.46
N ASN A 570 -12.34 21.50 -20.51
CA ASN A 570 -12.87 22.13 -21.73
C ASN A 570 -14.06 23.03 -21.38
N LYS A 571 -13.80 24.34 -21.35
CA LYS A 571 -14.84 25.37 -21.37
C LYS A 571 -15.37 25.43 -22.79
N ASP A 572 -16.64 25.11 -22.98
CA ASP A 572 -17.43 25.80 -24.00
C ASP A 572 -18.93 25.74 -23.67
N ARG A 573 -19.43 26.95 -23.34
CA ARG A 573 -20.76 27.51 -23.58
C ARG A 573 -21.96 26.56 -23.50
N LEU A 574 -22.76 26.71 -22.45
CA LEU A 574 -24.22 26.77 -22.55
C LEU A 574 -24.74 27.77 -21.50
N SER A 575 -25.41 28.79 -22.01
CA SER A 575 -25.97 29.96 -21.34
C SER A 575 -27.17 29.62 -20.44
N CYS A 576 -27.25 30.31 -19.31
CA CYS A 576 -28.38 30.31 -18.39
C CYS A 576 -29.70 30.77 -19.03
N SER A 577 -30.81 30.28 -18.50
CA SER A 577 -32.05 31.05 -18.33
C SER A 577 -32.75 30.59 -17.02
N PRO A 578 -33.21 31.51 -16.15
CA PRO A 578 -33.75 31.20 -14.83
C PRO A 578 -35.28 31.05 -14.86
N GLY A 579 -35.86 30.19 -14.02
CA GLY A 579 -37.30 30.17 -13.84
C GLY A 579 -37.86 29.11 -12.88
N ALA A 580 -38.52 29.60 -11.83
CA ALA A 580 -39.55 28.96 -11.00
C ALA A 580 -39.14 28.06 -9.80
N ALA A 581 -39.15 28.71 -8.63
CA ALA A 581 -39.79 28.40 -7.33
C ALA A 581 -40.11 26.96 -6.86
N PRO A 582 -40.10 26.71 -5.52
CA PRO A 582 -40.16 25.37 -4.92
C PRO A 582 -41.59 24.90 -4.62
N CYS A 583 -41.82 23.58 -4.69
CA CYS A 583 -42.99 22.94 -4.09
C CYS A 583 -42.56 21.92 -3.03
N SER A 584 -43.17 22.11 -1.87
CA SER A 584 -43.14 21.31 -0.65
C SER A 584 -43.88 19.97 -0.76
N SER A 585 -43.52 19.06 0.15
CA SER A 585 -44.35 17.99 0.76
C SER A 585 -45.00 16.93 -0.15
N ILE A 586 -44.51 15.69 -0.06
CA ILE A 586 -45.12 14.56 0.71
C ILE A 586 -43.99 13.60 1.09
#